data_AF-A0A084GEE2-F1
#
_entry.id   AF-A0A084GEE2-F1
#
_cell.length_a   1.000
_cell.length_b   1.000
_cell.length_c   1.000
_cell.angle_alpha   90.00
_cell.angle_beta   90.00
_cell.angle_gamma   90.00
#
_symmetry.space_group_name_H-M   'P 1'
#
loop_
_entity.id
_entity.type
_entity.pdbx_description
1 polymer ?
#
loop_
_entity_poly.entity_id
_entity_poly.type
_entity_poly.pdbx_seq_one_letter_code
_entity_poly.pdbx_strand_id
1 'polypeptide(L)'
;MPRLSAASLGVLALAGFRPLVSAECTREALFAAAETYIEAQIAGDASGLALADDFTYVENNKDGSIASGLLSKALALEYNRTTVDTTQCASFTQLISTKGPYVIATQIWHASEGEAGSISKIDTIAATTGDLFFNAATTLEYISGHDWSEVPEADRVGRDKLKEVGDLYLDMWTDAKAADQIPWGTECERVEGSMRVNPCGGTLPRGGSSKENGMRRPELDKQKQLPTQEMA
;
A
#
# COMPACT_ATOMS: atom_id res chain seq x y z
N MET A 1 -26.52 71.23 18.64
CA MET A 1 -26.94 70.79 17.29
C MET A 1 -25.71 70.29 16.55
N PRO A 2 -25.81 69.30 15.66
CA PRO A 2 -26.27 67.93 15.90
C PRO A 2 -25.08 66.97 16.18
N ARG A 3 -25.35 65.75 16.66
CA ARG A 3 -24.35 64.66 16.70
C ARG A 3 -24.52 63.82 15.42
N LEU A 4 -23.45 63.59 14.66
CA LEU A 4 -23.45 62.57 13.60
C LEU A 4 -23.01 61.23 14.20
N SER A 5 -23.88 60.23 14.12
CA SER A 5 -23.51 58.83 14.35
C SER A 5 -22.90 58.25 13.08
N ALA A 6 -21.64 57.84 13.13
CA ALA A 6 -21.05 57.03 12.06
C ALA A 6 -21.51 55.58 12.21
N ALA A 7 -22.20 55.05 11.21
CA ALA A 7 -22.58 53.64 11.15
C ALA A 7 -21.40 52.82 10.60
N SER A 8 -20.80 51.99 11.45
CA SER A 8 -19.69 51.10 11.06
C SER A 8 -20.22 49.95 10.20
N LEU A 9 -19.89 49.93 8.90
CA LEU A 9 -20.08 48.73 8.09
C LEU A 9 -19.06 47.66 8.52
N GLY A 10 -19.53 46.64 9.22
CA GLY A 10 -18.74 45.44 9.50
C GLY A 10 -18.57 44.61 8.22
N VAL A 11 -17.37 44.64 7.64
CA VAL A 11 -17.00 43.71 6.56
C VAL A 11 -16.76 42.33 7.18
N LEU A 12 -17.71 41.42 7.00
CA LEU A 12 -17.57 40.03 7.44
C LEU A 12 -16.67 39.28 6.44
N ALA A 13 -15.37 39.26 6.71
CA ALA A 13 -14.41 38.51 5.91
C ALA A 13 -14.62 37.00 6.12
N LEU A 14 -15.28 36.35 5.15
CA LEU A 14 -15.33 34.89 5.04
C LEU A 14 -13.94 34.35 4.72
N ALA A 15 -13.15 34.09 5.76
CA ALA A 15 -11.90 33.35 5.66
C ALA A 15 -12.23 31.92 5.21
N GLY A 16 -12.11 31.66 3.91
CA GLY A 16 -12.29 30.33 3.36
C GLY A 16 -11.20 29.41 3.86
N PHE A 17 -11.55 28.50 4.78
CA PHE A 17 -10.72 27.36 5.15
C PHE A 17 -10.51 26.49 3.90
N ARG A 18 -9.38 26.71 3.21
CA ARG A 18 -8.82 25.66 2.35
C ARG A 18 -8.24 24.61 3.30
N PRO A 19 -8.58 23.32 3.15
CA PRO A 19 -7.85 22.30 3.87
C PRO A 19 -6.38 22.38 3.44
N LEU A 20 -5.48 22.45 4.43
CA LEU A 20 -4.07 22.19 4.20
C LEU A 20 -3.96 20.69 3.92
N VAL A 21 -4.04 20.32 2.64
CA VAL A 21 -3.43 19.06 2.19
C VAL A 21 -1.94 19.24 2.45
N SER A 22 -1.42 18.47 3.41
CA SER A 22 -0.02 18.50 3.77
C SER A 22 0.81 18.22 2.50
N ALA A 23 1.85 19.00 2.27
CA ALA A 23 2.66 18.90 1.05
C ALA A 23 3.40 17.54 0.97
N GLU A 24 3.56 16.92 2.13
CA GLU A 24 4.27 15.68 2.36
C GLU A 24 3.46 14.44 1.95
N CYS A 25 2.12 14.53 1.90
CA CYS A 25 1.24 13.46 1.40
C CYS A 25 0.91 13.59 -0.10
N THR A 26 1.69 14.39 -0.86
CA THR A 26 1.56 14.47 -2.32
C THR A 26 2.06 13.17 -2.98
N ARG A 27 1.56 12.83 -4.18
CA ARG A 27 2.02 11.63 -4.90
C ARG A 27 3.54 11.65 -5.12
N GLU A 28 4.08 12.81 -5.49
CA GLU A 28 5.51 13.02 -5.72
C GLU A 28 6.34 12.75 -4.46
N ALA A 29 5.95 13.29 -3.30
CA ALA A 29 6.63 13.05 -2.03
C ALA A 29 6.58 11.57 -1.60
N LEU A 30 5.41 10.92 -1.75
CA LEU A 30 5.24 9.50 -1.40
C LEU A 30 6.04 8.57 -2.33
N PHE A 31 6.17 8.90 -3.62
CA PHE A 31 7.07 8.17 -4.53
C PHE A 31 8.55 8.41 -4.19
N ALA A 32 8.95 9.65 -3.87
CA ALA A 32 10.32 9.96 -3.48
C ALA A 32 10.74 9.22 -2.20
N ALA A 33 9.84 9.12 -1.21
CA ALA A 33 10.07 8.33 -0.01
C ALA A 33 10.14 6.81 -0.28
N ALA A 34 9.31 6.29 -1.18
CA ALA A 34 9.41 4.89 -1.59
C ALA A 34 10.74 4.59 -2.29
N GLU A 35 11.27 5.52 -3.09
CA GLU A 35 12.60 5.35 -3.71
C GLU A 35 13.72 5.26 -2.67
N THR A 36 13.72 6.09 -1.63
CA THR A 36 14.74 5.99 -0.56
C THR A 36 14.65 4.66 0.21
N TYR A 37 13.44 4.09 0.36
CA TYR A 37 13.26 2.73 0.88
C TYR A 37 13.81 1.65 -0.08
N ILE A 38 13.61 1.80 -1.39
CA ILE A 38 14.17 0.89 -2.41
C ILE A 38 15.70 0.94 -2.38
N GLU A 39 16.30 2.13 -2.34
CA GLU A 39 17.75 2.32 -2.19
C GLU A 39 18.28 1.67 -0.90
N ALA A 40 17.59 1.88 0.24
CA ALA A 40 17.96 1.26 1.51
C ALA A 40 17.91 -0.27 1.46
N GLN A 41 16.91 -0.87 0.82
CA GLN A 41 16.80 -2.33 0.67
C GLN A 41 17.85 -2.91 -0.30
N ILE A 42 18.26 -2.16 -1.33
CA ILE A 42 19.37 -2.53 -2.22
C ILE A 42 20.70 -2.49 -1.45
N ALA A 43 20.93 -1.45 -0.66
CA ALA A 43 22.14 -1.27 0.14
C ALA A 43 22.22 -2.24 1.34
N GLY A 44 21.08 -2.66 1.89
CA GLY A 44 21.02 -3.33 3.19
C GLY A 44 21.28 -2.38 4.36
N ASP A 45 20.98 -1.09 4.18
CA ASP A 45 21.28 -0.01 5.12
C ASP A 45 20.12 0.99 5.17
N ALA A 46 19.46 1.07 6.33
CA ALA A 46 18.34 1.96 6.59
C ALA A 46 18.75 3.32 7.16
N SER A 47 20.04 3.61 7.34
CA SER A 47 20.52 4.85 7.99
C SER A 47 20.21 6.14 7.22
N GLY A 48 19.90 6.04 5.92
CA GLY A 48 19.45 7.17 5.10
C GLY A 48 17.94 7.48 5.17
N LEU A 49 17.14 6.66 5.87
CA LEU A 49 15.70 6.87 5.98
C LEU A 49 15.36 7.95 7.01
N ALA A 50 14.48 8.89 6.64
CA ALA A 50 13.93 9.88 7.54
C ALA A 50 12.80 9.23 8.38
N LEU A 51 13.18 8.65 9.53
CA LEU A 51 12.27 7.99 10.46
C LEU A 51 11.75 8.97 11.52
N ALA A 52 10.48 8.86 11.89
CA ALA A 52 9.89 9.63 12.99
C ALA A 52 10.41 9.18 14.37
N ASP A 53 10.33 10.05 15.38
CA ASP A 53 10.68 9.72 16.78
C ASP A 53 9.90 8.51 17.34
N ASP A 54 8.66 8.30 16.90
CA ASP A 54 7.77 7.19 17.29
C ASP A 54 7.68 6.06 16.23
N PHE A 55 8.67 5.99 15.34
CA PHE A 55 8.73 5.02 14.24
C PHE A 55 8.57 3.56 14.67
N THR A 56 7.78 2.80 13.89
CA THR A 56 7.57 1.35 14.09
C THR A 56 7.97 0.51 12.87
N TYR A 57 8.62 -0.63 13.12
CA TYR A 57 8.97 -1.62 12.09
C TYR A 57 8.26 -2.94 12.37
N VAL A 58 7.47 -3.42 11.40
CA VAL A 58 6.74 -4.68 11.45
C VAL A 58 7.21 -5.56 10.29
N GLU A 59 7.56 -6.81 10.57
CA GLU A 59 7.98 -7.80 9.56
C GLU A 59 7.24 -9.12 9.77
N ASN A 60 6.58 -9.63 8.73
CA ASN A 60 5.84 -10.90 8.76
C ASN A 60 4.90 -11.02 9.99
N ASN A 61 4.04 -10.00 10.15
CA ASN A 61 3.05 -9.85 11.22
C ASN A 61 3.63 -9.79 12.66
N LYS A 62 4.89 -9.35 12.83
CA LYS A 62 5.54 -9.23 14.14
C LYS A 62 6.29 -7.91 14.27
N ASP A 63 6.27 -7.33 15.46
CA ASP A 63 7.14 -6.21 15.80
C ASP A 63 8.61 -6.65 15.65
N GLY A 64 9.40 -5.83 14.94
CA GLY A 64 10.78 -6.12 14.62
C GLY A 64 11.71 -4.95 14.91
N SER A 65 12.93 -5.03 14.37
CA SER A 65 13.90 -3.94 14.39
C SER A 65 14.46 -3.73 13.00
N ILE A 66 14.39 -2.49 12.50
CA ILE A 66 14.91 -2.11 11.19
C ILE A 66 16.42 -2.38 11.05
N ALA A 67 17.15 -2.36 12.17
CA ALA A 67 18.59 -2.61 12.22
C ALA A 67 18.99 -4.10 12.10
N SER A 68 18.02 -5.03 12.18
CA SER A 68 18.29 -6.48 12.08
C SER A 68 17.26 -7.26 11.25
N GLY A 69 16.27 -6.57 10.67
CA GLY A 69 15.23 -7.15 9.81
C GLY A 69 15.70 -7.32 8.36
N LEU A 70 14.75 -7.46 7.45
CA LEU A 70 15.00 -7.58 6.01
C LEU A 70 15.77 -6.38 5.42
N LEU A 71 15.50 -5.17 5.92
CA LEU A 71 16.20 -3.95 5.51
C LEU A 71 17.70 -3.95 5.84
N SER A 72 18.17 -4.77 6.79
CA SER A 72 19.61 -4.92 7.09
C SER A 72 20.31 -5.94 6.17
N LYS A 73 19.69 -6.32 5.05
CA LYS A 73 20.20 -7.30 4.08
C LYS A 73 20.18 -6.67 2.68
N ALA A 74 21.35 -6.52 2.07
CA ALA A 74 21.45 -6.03 0.70
C ALA A 74 20.80 -7.01 -0.28
N LEU A 75 19.81 -6.55 -1.05
CA LEU A 75 19.12 -7.34 -2.07
C LEU A 75 19.32 -6.74 -3.46
N ALA A 76 19.88 -7.53 -4.38
CA ALA A 76 19.81 -7.21 -5.79
C ALA A 76 18.37 -7.42 -6.27
N LEU A 77 17.70 -6.34 -6.69
CA LEU A 77 16.31 -6.37 -7.13
C LEU A 77 16.22 -6.48 -8.65
N GLU A 78 15.37 -7.39 -9.15
CA GLU A 78 15.03 -7.50 -10.57
C GLU A 78 13.67 -6.85 -10.90
N TYR A 79 12.86 -6.54 -9.88
CA TYR A 79 11.59 -5.81 -10.02
C TYR A 79 11.33 -4.94 -8.79
N ASN A 80 10.79 -3.74 -9.03
CA ASN A 80 10.09 -2.95 -8.04
C ASN A 80 8.81 -2.35 -8.67
N ARG A 81 7.78 -2.10 -7.85
CA ARG A 81 6.59 -1.31 -8.21
C ARG A 81 6.04 -0.63 -6.97
N THR A 82 5.83 0.69 -7.05
CA THR A 82 5.17 1.47 -6.00
C THR A 82 3.79 1.97 -6.45
N THR A 83 2.85 2.02 -5.51
CA THR A 83 1.56 2.70 -5.61
C THR A 83 1.34 3.56 -4.36
N VAL A 84 0.63 4.68 -4.45
CA VAL A 84 0.59 5.67 -3.35
C VAL A 84 -0.83 6.09 -2.97
N ASP A 85 -1.14 6.11 -1.67
CA ASP A 85 -2.40 6.58 -1.12
C ASP A 85 -2.26 7.90 -0.37
N THR A 86 -2.46 8.99 -1.12
CA THR A 86 -2.50 10.37 -0.60
C THR A 86 -3.58 10.61 0.47
N THR A 87 -4.52 9.68 0.68
CA THR A 87 -5.55 9.78 1.73
C THR A 87 -5.04 9.23 3.07
N GLN A 88 -4.20 8.19 3.03
CA GLN A 88 -3.59 7.58 4.22
C GLN A 88 -2.18 8.11 4.51
N CYS A 89 -1.64 8.95 3.62
CA CYS A 89 -0.24 9.38 3.63
C CYS A 89 0.71 8.16 3.63
N ALA A 90 0.44 7.23 2.71
CA ALA A 90 1.15 5.96 2.63
C ALA A 90 1.55 5.61 1.18
N SER A 91 2.40 4.60 1.07
CA SER A 91 2.67 3.89 -0.17
C SER A 91 2.70 2.39 0.06
N PHE A 92 2.44 1.62 -1.01
CA PHE A 92 2.72 0.19 -1.10
C PHE A 92 3.82 -0.01 -2.14
N THR A 93 4.89 -0.71 -1.76
CA THR A 93 6.04 -1.02 -2.62
C THR A 93 6.26 -2.52 -2.67
N GLN A 94 6.10 -3.13 -3.85
CA GLN A 94 6.41 -4.53 -4.11
C GLN A 94 7.81 -4.65 -4.69
N LEU A 95 8.61 -5.58 -4.16
CA LEU A 95 9.98 -5.88 -4.60
C LEU A 95 10.14 -7.36 -4.92
N ILE A 96 10.95 -7.71 -5.92
CA ILE A 96 11.42 -9.08 -6.14
C ILE A 96 12.94 -9.10 -6.26
N SER A 97 13.55 -10.02 -5.50
CA SER A 97 14.93 -10.46 -5.70
C SER A 97 14.91 -11.95 -6.05
N THR A 98 15.46 -12.36 -7.20
CA THR A 98 15.54 -13.78 -7.57
C THR A 98 16.76 -14.47 -6.97
N LYS A 99 17.85 -13.72 -6.77
CA LYS A 99 19.07 -14.17 -6.08
C LYS A 99 18.89 -14.20 -4.55
N GLY A 100 18.02 -13.35 -4.02
CA GLY A 100 17.69 -13.22 -2.59
C GLY A 100 17.12 -14.50 -1.94
N PRO A 101 16.50 -15.41 -2.70
CA PRO A 101 15.19 -15.22 -3.33
C PRO A 101 14.13 -14.66 -2.36
N TYR A 102 13.51 -13.53 -2.71
CA TYR A 102 12.40 -12.91 -1.98
C TYR A 102 11.33 -12.35 -2.93
N VAL A 103 10.08 -12.42 -2.51
CA VAL A 103 8.98 -11.56 -2.96
C VAL A 103 8.52 -10.80 -1.73
N ILE A 104 8.59 -9.48 -1.80
CA ILE A 104 8.39 -8.57 -0.67
C ILE A 104 7.27 -7.63 -1.07
N ALA A 105 6.36 -7.32 -0.15
CA ALA A 105 5.66 -6.05 -0.25
C ALA A 105 5.56 -5.34 1.09
N THR A 106 5.61 -4.02 1.00
CA THR A 106 5.86 -3.14 2.13
C THR A 106 4.90 -1.97 2.06
N GLN A 107 4.15 -1.73 3.13
CA GLN A 107 3.50 -0.44 3.34
C GLN A 107 4.45 0.52 4.07
N ILE A 108 4.64 1.71 3.53
CA ILE A 108 5.40 2.81 4.14
C ILE A 108 4.39 3.89 4.49
N TRP A 109 4.28 4.22 5.79
CA TRP A 109 3.36 5.23 6.30
C TRP A 109 4.14 6.45 6.78
N HIS A 110 3.58 7.63 6.55
CA HIS A 110 4.20 8.90 6.91
C HIS A 110 3.45 9.62 8.03
N ALA A 111 4.18 10.38 8.84
CA ALA A 111 3.61 11.29 9.82
C ALA A 111 2.94 12.48 9.10
N SER A 112 1.63 12.65 9.31
CA SER A 112 0.83 13.76 8.79
C SER A 112 0.84 15.01 9.70
N GLU A 113 1.30 14.85 10.95
CA GLU A 113 1.51 15.91 11.94
C GLU A 113 2.85 15.65 12.67
N GLY A 114 3.49 16.69 13.20
CA GLY A 114 4.82 16.59 13.84
C GLY A 114 5.96 16.81 12.83
N GLU A 115 6.91 15.89 12.75
CA GLU A 115 7.94 15.87 11.70
C GLU A 115 7.31 15.44 10.36
N ALA A 116 6.52 16.33 9.77
CA ALA A 116 5.72 16.04 8.60
C ALA A 116 6.57 15.45 7.46
N GLY A 117 6.10 14.32 6.90
CA GLY A 117 6.81 13.58 5.84
C GLY A 117 7.84 12.56 6.32
N SER A 118 8.21 12.54 7.60
CA SER A 118 8.97 11.42 8.18
C SER A 118 8.17 10.12 8.10
N ILE A 119 8.87 8.99 8.02
CA ILE A 119 8.29 7.64 8.00
C ILE A 119 7.94 7.25 9.44
N SER A 120 6.65 7.05 9.72
CA SER A 120 6.12 6.62 11.02
C SER A 120 5.98 5.10 11.14
N LYS A 121 5.81 4.40 10.02
CA LYS A 121 5.75 2.93 10.01
C LYS A 121 6.24 2.31 8.71
N ILE A 122 7.01 1.22 8.84
CA ILE A 122 7.28 0.27 7.76
C ILE A 122 6.65 -1.08 8.16
N ASP A 123 5.72 -1.58 7.34
CA ASP A 123 5.04 -2.86 7.52
C ASP A 123 5.32 -3.76 6.32
N THR A 124 6.20 -4.75 6.52
CA THR A 124 6.72 -5.63 5.47
C THR A 124 6.17 -7.04 5.61
N ILE A 125 5.60 -7.57 4.53
CA ILE A 125 5.48 -9.02 4.33
C ILE A 125 6.57 -9.45 3.33
N ALA A 126 7.30 -10.50 3.67
CA ALA A 126 8.42 -11.00 2.89
C ALA A 126 8.37 -12.52 2.81
N ALA A 127 7.91 -13.01 1.65
CA ALA A 127 7.93 -14.42 1.31
C ALA A 127 9.30 -14.83 0.75
N THR A 128 9.77 -16.00 1.15
CA THR A 128 11.07 -16.56 0.77
C THR A 128 11.03 -18.09 0.68
N THR A 129 12.19 -18.72 0.53
CA THR A 129 12.33 -20.17 0.29
C THR A 129 11.73 -20.98 1.45
N GLY A 130 10.69 -21.76 1.14
CA GLY A 130 9.95 -22.59 2.10
C GLY A 130 8.51 -22.14 2.32
N ASP A 131 8.16 -20.91 1.92
CA ASP A 131 6.79 -20.39 2.06
C ASP A 131 5.83 -20.98 1.02
N LEU A 132 4.52 -20.85 1.30
CA LEU A 132 3.46 -21.50 0.54
C LEU A 132 3.48 -21.05 -0.94
N PHE A 133 3.60 -22.02 -1.83
CA PHE A 133 3.70 -21.84 -3.29
C PHE A 133 4.85 -20.95 -3.78
N PHE A 134 5.84 -20.62 -2.94
CA PHE A 134 6.86 -19.62 -3.25
C PHE A 134 7.88 -20.03 -4.33
N ASN A 135 8.08 -19.14 -5.31
CA ASN A 135 9.19 -19.11 -6.25
C ASN A 135 9.35 -17.68 -6.83
N ALA A 136 10.35 -16.93 -6.37
CA ALA A 136 10.59 -15.55 -6.82
C ALA A 136 10.75 -15.38 -8.34
N ALA A 137 11.39 -16.34 -9.04
CA ALA A 137 11.58 -16.25 -10.49
C ALA A 137 10.26 -16.47 -11.25
N THR A 138 9.41 -17.39 -10.79
CA THR A 138 8.07 -17.62 -11.35
C THR A 138 7.14 -16.44 -11.08
N THR A 139 7.21 -15.82 -9.88
CA THR A 139 6.44 -14.59 -9.61
C THR A 139 6.90 -13.46 -10.55
N LEU A 140 8.21 -13.27 -10.72
CA LEU A 140 8.79 -12.27 -11.63
C LEU A 140 8.31 -12.47 -13.08
N GLU A 141 8.31 -13.70 -13.58
CA GLU A 141 7.84 -14.05 -14.93
C GLU A 141 6.40 -13.55 -15.16
N TYR A 142 5.50 -13.81 -14.21
CA TYR A 142 4.10 -13.39 -14.34
C TYR A 142 3.92 -11.87 -14.22
N ILE A 143 4.45 -11.25 -13.15
CA ILE A 143 4.16 -9.83 -12.88
C ILE A 143 4.87 -8.86 -13.83
N SER A 144 5.93 -9.30 -14.51
CA SER A 144 6.61 -8.51 -15.55
C SER A 144 5.77 -8.35 -16.82
N GLY A 145 4.76 -9.20 -17.02
CA GLY A 145 3.82 -9.11 -18.14
C GLY A 145 2.55 -8.30 -17.86
N HIS A 146 2.36 -7.82 -16.62
CA HIS A 146 1.15 -7.11 -16.21
C HIS A 146 1.26 -5.61 -16.54
N ASP A 147 0.19 -5.04 -17.11
CA ASP A 147 0.08 -3.59 -17.29
C ASP A 147 -0.30 -2.92 -15.97
N TRP A 148 0.57 -2.03 -15.50
CA TRP A 148 0.38 -1.19 -14.31
C TRP A 148 0.24 0.30 -14.68
N SER A 149 -0.23 0.60 -15.90
CA SER A 149 -0.57 1.95 -16.35
C SER A 149 -1.59 2.65 -15.44
N GLU A 150 -1.74 3.98 -15.56
CA GLU A 150 -2.84 4.66 -14.88
C GLU A 150 -4.17 4.33 -15.55
N VAL A 151 -5.16 3.91 -14.75
CA VAL A 151 -6.49 3.65 -15.28
C VAL A 151 -7.17 5.00 -15.61
N PRO A 152 -7.87 5.14 -16.75
CA PRO A 152 -8.50 6.41 -17.15
C PRO A 152 -9.49 6.92 -16.09
N GLU A 153 -9.57 8.24 -15.91
CA GLU A 153 -10.37 8.84 -14.82
C GLU A 153 -11.85 8.45 -14.84
N ALA A 154 -12.43 8.31 -16.03
CA ALA A 154 -13.82 7.89 -16.22
C ALA A 154 -14.10 6.44 -15.75
N ASP A 155 -13.07 5.59 -15.69
CA ASP A 155 -13.17 4.20 -15.28
C ASP A 155 -12.81 3.99 -13.81
N ARG A 156 -12.42 5.04 -13.07
CA ARG A 156 -11.97 4.97 -11.65
C ARG A 156 -13.14 4.80 -10.68
N VAL A 157 -13.18 3.68 -9.96
CA VAL A 157 -14.15 3.47 -8.86
C VAL A 157 -13.75 4.22 -7.58
N GLY A 158 -14.73 4.44 -6.71
CA GLY A 158 -14.53 5.11 -5.42
C GLY A 158 -13.68 4.29 -4.44
N ARG A 159 -13.02 4.98 -3.49
CA ARG A 159 -12.19 4.38 -2.44
C ARG A 159 -12.92 3.26 -1.70
N ASP A 160 -14.17 3.52 -1.33
CA ASP A 160 -15.00 2.59 -0.56
C ASP A 160 -15.24 1.30 -1.35
N LYS A 161 -15.36 1.38 -2.69
CA LYS A 161 -15.53 0.20 -3.54
C LYS A 161 -14.22 -0.59 -3.69
N LEU A 162 -13.07 0.07 -3.80
CA LEU A 162 -11.78 -0.61 -3.77
C LEU A 162 -11.60 -1.35 -2.43
N LYS A 163 -11.92 -0.68 -1.31
CA LYS A 163 -11.89 -1.30 0.03
C LYS A 163 -12.82 -2.50 0.12
N GLU A 164 -14.08 -2.35 -0.28
CA GLU A 164 -15.09 -3.42 -0.30
C GLU A 164 -14.60 -4.65 -1.08
N VAL A 165 -14.04 -4.45 -2.27
CA VAL A 165 -13.53 -5.56 -3.11
C VAL A 165 -12.29 -6.23 -2.50
N GLY A 166 -11.38 -5.45 -1.90
CA GLY A 166 -10.22 -6.00 -1.17
C GLY A 166 -10.62 -6.78 0.08
N ASP A 167 -11.60 -6.26 0.83
CA ASP A 167 -12.17 -6.93 2.00
C ASP A 167 -12.84 -8.25 1.58
N LEU A 168 -13.67 -8.27 0.53
CA LEU A 168 -14.26 -9.49 -0.04
C LEU A 168 -13.21 -10.52 -0.47
N TYR A 169 -12.04 -10.08 -0.96
CA TYR A 169 -10.93 -10.98 -1.27
C TYR A 169 -10.42 -11.68 0.00
N LEU A 170 -10.22 -10.97 1.10
CA LEU A 170 -9.79 -11.59 2.36
C LEU A 170 -10.91 -12.40 3.05
N ASP A 171 -12.16 -12.00 2.87
CA ASP A 171 -13.33 -12.65 3.49
C ASP A 171 -13.69 -14.00 2.86
N MET A 172 -13.20 -14.33 1.65
CA MET A 172 -13.48 -15.62 1.00
C MET A 172 -13.00 -16.85 1.78
N TRP A 173 -12.08 -16.66 2.74
CA TRP A 173 -11.57 -17.71 3.62
C TRP A 173 -12.50 -18.04 4.80
N THR A 174 -13.36 -17.11 5.20
CA THR A 174 -14.33 -17.27 6.31
C THR A 174 -15.77 -17.33 5.82
N ASP A 175 -16.17 -16.47 4.87
CA ASP A 175 -17.50 -16.46 4.24
C ASP A 175 -17.47 -17.10 2.84
N ALA A 176 -18.21 -18.20 2.69
CA ALA A 176 -18.38 -18.91 1.42
C ALA A 176 -19.05 -18.06 0.31
N LYS A 177 -19.76 -16.99 0.68
CA LYS A 177 -20.42 -16.05 -0.25
C LYS A 177 -19.54 -14.91 -0.70
N ALA A 178 -18.44 -14.59 -0.01
CA ALA A 178 -17.58 -13.47 -0.39
C ALA A 178 -16.93 -13.70 -1.76
N ALA A 179 -16.53 -14.94 -2.05
CA ALA A 179 -15.97 -15.37 -3.34
C ALA A 179 -16.86 -15.05 -4.57
N ASP A 180 -18.19 -15.11 -4.43
CA ASP A 180 -19.14 -14.84 -5.52
C ASP A 180 -19.48 -13.34 -5.68
N GLN A 181 -19.03 -12.49 -4.75
CA GLN A 181 -19.29 -11.05 -4.76
C GLN A 181 -18.13 -10.23 -5.32
N ILE A 182 -16.96 -10.84 -5.53
CA ILE A 182 -15.79 -10.18 -6.12
C ILE A 182 -16.06 -9.92 -7.62
N PRO A 183 -16.03 -8.66 -8.09
CA PRO A 183 -16.26 -8.31 -9.49
C PRO A 183 -15.00 -8.55 -10.32
N TRP A 184 -14.67 -9.82 -10.56
CA TRP A 184 -13.53 -10.23 -11.38
C TRP A 184 -13.60 -9.63 -12.80
N GLY A 185 -12.45 -9.16 -13.31
CA GLY A 185 -12.33 -8.72 -14.70
C GLY A 185 -12.50 -9.88 -15.69
N THR A 186 -12.85 -9.58 -16.95
CA THR A 186 -12.96 -10.61 -18.00
C THR A 186 -11.60 -11.18 -18.39
N GLU A 187 -10.60 -10.30 -18.51
CA GLU A 187 -9.20 -10.66 -18.69
C GLU A 187 -8.50 -10.47 -17.34
N CYS A 188 -8.30 -11.56 -16.60
CA CYS A 188 -7.76 -11.50 -15.26
C CYS A 188 -7.02 -12.77 -14.85
N GLU A 189 -6.05 -12.60 -13.98
CA GLU A 189 -5.38 -13.69 -13.30
C GLU A 189 -5.03 -13.30 -11.88
N ARG A 190 -4.69 -14.32 -11.09
CA ARG A 190 -4.43 -14.22 -9.66
C ARG A 190 -3.14 -14.97 -9.38
N VAL A 191 -2.20 -14.35 -8.69
CA VAL A 191 -0.91 -14.96 -8.31
C VAL A 191 -0.81 -14.95 -6.80
N GLU A 192 -0.85 -16.14 -6.18
CA GLU A 192 -0.70 -16.31 -4.72
C GLU A 192 0.58 -17.09 -4.40
N GLY A 193 1.52 -16.46 -3.68
CA GLY A 193 2.89 -16.94 -3.56
C GLY A 193 3.57 -16.89 -4.93
N SER A 194 3.46 -17.99 -5.68
CA SER A 194 3.74 -18.07 -7.12
C SER A 194 2.77 -18.98 -7.88
N MET A 195 1.64 -19.37 -7.27
CA MET A 195 0.58 -20.12 -7.93
C MET A 195 -0.28 -19.15 -8.77
N ARG A 196 -0.18 -19.26 -10.10
CA ARG A 196 -1.01 -18.51 -11.04
C ARG A 196 -2.31 -19.23 -11.34
N VAL A 197 -3.42 -18.51 -11.25
CA VAL A 197 -4.76 -18.98 -11.62
C VAL A 197 -5.36 -18.02 -12.64
N ASN A 198 -5.73 -18.56 -13.80
CA ASN A 198 -6.34 -17.84 -14.91
C ASN A 198 -7.51 -18.72 -15.47
N PRO A 199 -8.76 -18.23 -15.51
CA PRO A 199 -9.21 -16.91 -15.04
C PRO A 199 -9.08 -16.76 -13.52
N CYS A 200 -8.86 -15.53 -13.04
CA CYS A 200 -8.59 -15.21 -11.62
C CYS A 200 -9.60 -15.79 -10.60
N GLY A 201 -10.89 -15.86 -10.97
CA GLY A 201 -11.97 -16.44 -10.16
C GLY A 201 -11.96 -17.98 -10.08
N GLY A 202 -10.96 -18.65 -10.67
CA GLY A 202 -10.75 -20.08 -10.52
C GLY A 202 -10.29 -20.46 -9.10
N THR A 203 -10.72 -21.65 -8.66
CA THR A 203 -10.25 -22.32 -7.42
C THR A 203 -10.16 -21.37 -6.21
N LEU A 204 -11.24 -20.63 -5.96
CA LEU A 204 -11.34 -19.75 -4.80
C LEU A 204 -11.68 -20.56 -3.53
N PRO A 205 -11.09 -20.21 -2.37
CA PRO A 205 -11.63 -20.58 -1.06
C PRO A 205 -13.13 -20.28 -0.95
N ARG A 206 -13.83 -21.13 -0.19
CA ARG A 206 -15.29 -21.10 -0.01
C ARG A 206 -15.64 -21.15 1.47
N GLY A 207 -15.04 -20.26 2.25
CA GLY A 207 -15.10 -20.28 3.70
C GLY A 207 -14.34 -21.46 4.32
N GLY A 208 -14.62 -21.73 5.60
CA GLY A 208 -14.10 -22.89 6.33
C GLY A 208 -12.93 -22.58 7.28
N SER A 209 -12.29 -21.40 7.18
CA SER A 209 -11.42 -20.90 8.24
C SER A 209 -12.26 -20.48 9.45
N SER A 210 -11.80 -20.85 10.65
CA SER A 210 -12.30 -20.30 11.92
C SER A 210 -11.53 -19.06 12.38
N LYS A 211 -10.54 -18.62 11.60
CA LYS A 211 -9.74 -17.40 11.82
C LYS A 211 -10.03 -16.39 10.74
N GLU A 212 -10.39 -15.18 11.15
CA GLU A 212 -10.53 -14.03 10.27
C GLU A 212 -9.16 -13.45 9.89
N ASN A 213 -9.06 -12.96 8.66
CA ASN A 213 -7.91 -12.19 8.18
C ASN A 213 -8.00 -10.76 8.76
N GLY A 214 -7.59 -10.61 10.02
CA GLY A 214 -7.73 -9.37 10.80
C GLY A 214 -6.66 -8.31 10.54
N MET A 215 -5.44 -8.71 10.16
CA MET A 215 -4.33 -7.78 9.83
C MET A 215 -4.42 -7.30 8.38
N ARG A 216 -5.53 -6.62 8.06
CA ARG A 216 -5.78 -6.09 6.72
C ARG A 216 -4.86 -4.89 6.47
N ARG A 217 -4.21 -4.88 5.30
CA ARG A 217 -3.28 -3.83 4.85
C ARG A 217 -3.86 -3.07 3.66
N PRO A 218 -5.00 -2.35 3.78
CA PRO A 218 -5.60 -1.68 2.64
C PRO A 218 -4.74 -0.48 2.22
N GLU A 219 -4.01 -0.60 1.12
CA GLU A 219 -3.52 0.56 0.36
C GLU A 219 -4.40 0.74 -0.89
N LEU A 220 -4.90 1.96 -1.11
CA LEU A 220 -5.98 2.22 -2.08
C LEU A 220 -5.62 3.37 -3.04
N ASP A 221 -4.69 3.13 -3.96
CA ASP A 221 -4.38 4.09 -5.04
C ASP A 221 -5.50 4.10 -6.10
N LYS A 222 -6.35 5.13 -6.06
CA LYS A 222 -7.43 5.36 -7.04
C LYS A 222 -6.96 5.45 -8.49
N GLN A 223 -5.71 5.82 -8.76
CA GLN A 223 -5.18 5.90 -10.12
C GLN A 223 -4.79 4.54 -10.70
N LYS A 224 -4.55 3.54 -9.83
CA LYS A 224 -4.22 2.16 -10.20
C LYS A 224 -5.39 1.19 -9.97
N GLN A 225 -6.39 1.59 -9.17
CA GLN A 225 -7.58 0.80 -8.83
C GLN A 225 -7.28 -0.54 -8.16
N LEU A 226 -6.22 -0.58 -7.35
CA LEU A 226 -5.81 -1.78 -6.64
C LEU A 226 -6.15 -1.65 -5.16
N PRO A 227 -6.91 -2.60 -4.60
CA PRO A 227 -6.73 -2.98 -3.21
C PRO A 227 -5.54 -3.93 -3.13
N THR A 228 -4.34 -3.41 -2.90
CA THR A 228 -3.22 -4.28 -2.51
C THR A 228 -3.44 -4.67 -1.06
N GLN A 229 -3.86 -5.92 -0.82
CA GLN A 229 -3.92 -6.53 0.50
C GLN A 229 -3.19 -7.87 0.44
N GLU A 230 -2.14 -8.03 1.24
CA GLU A 230 -1.41 -9.30 1.35
C GLU A 230 -1.83 -10.11 2.57
N MET A 231 -1.85 -11.43 2.40
CA MET A 231 -2.03 -12.41 3.47
C MET A 231 -0.68 -13.00 3.85
N ALA A 232 -0.47 -13.23 5.15
CA ALA A 232 0.64 -13.98 5.72
C ALA A 232 0.12 -14.78 6.93
#